data_AF-A0AAV1X041-F1
#
_entry.id   AF-A0AAV1X041-F1
#
_cell.length_a   1.000
_cell.length_b   1.000
_cell.length_c   1.000
_cell.angle_alpha   90.00
_cell.angle_beta   90.00
_cell.angle_gamma   90.00
#
_symmetry.space_group_name_H-M   'P 1'
#
loop_
_entity.id
_entity.type
_entity.pdbx_description
1 polymer ?
#
loop_
_entity_poly.entity_id
_entity_poly.type
_entity_poly.pdbx_seq_one_letter_code
_entity_poly.pdbx_strand_id
1 'polypeptide(L)'
;MFISALYQLHLVKAEKAQACIPKEFKLVQAFGYTLGGFFLASYEDSPAGVFDELVVIAGLVWNRPTLCAWATKVYVNSDEACNHGRKEVGLPSQKARFSKTIEAIQRQPRGIMSGFSDMIGINDMFFNPKDHMNVQVTKVKCLDQADSCNISLTSAAVPALSWMGPAIKMSLPSFSGGTVYNPNLLKYSCKIECRVQAVQLMKVLSVMP
;
A
#
# COMPACT_ATOMS: atom_id res chain seq x y z
N MET A 1 -3.60 9.89 -11.38
CA MET A 1 -3.34 10.31 -9.98
C MET A 1 -3.90 9.25 -9.00
N PHE A 2 -3.27 9.04 -7.83
CA PHE A 2 -3.86 8.18 -6.76
C PHE A 2 -4.99 8.93 -6.06
N ILE A 3 -6.06 8.23 -5.65
CA ILE A 3 -7.06 8.79 -4.74
C ILE A 3 -6.63 8.64 -3.29
N SER A 4 -6.10 7.48 -2.94
CA SER A 4 -5.68 7.19 -1.57
C SER A 4 -4.47 6.27 -1.56
N ALA A 5 -3.62 6.49 -0.56
CA ALA A 5 -2.40 5.75 -0.32
C ALA A 5 -2.26 5.53 1.19
N LEU A 6 -2.18 4.27 1.61
CA LEU A 6 -1.92 3.87 2.98
C LEU A 6 -0.52 3.28 3.06
N TYR A 7 0.30 3.89 3.92
CA TYR A 7 1.62 3.39 4.26
C TYR A 7 1.59 2.83 5.67
N GLN A 8 2.05 1.60 5.82
CA GLN A 8 2.31 1.04 7.14
C GLN A 8 3.74 0.52 7.20
N LEU A 9 4.53 1.18 8.03
CA LEU A 9 5.93 0.88 8.22
C LEU A 9 6.11 -0.09 9.38
N HIS A 10 7.03 -1.03 9.21
CA HIS A 10 7.35 -2.05 10.19
C HIS A 10 8.86 -2.21 10.33
N LEU A 11 9.31 -2.50 11.56
CA LEU A 11 10.65 -3.03 11.77
C LEU A 11 10.69 -4.49 11.34
N VAL A 12 11.51 -4.78 10.33
CA VAL A 12 11.72 -6.12 9.80
C VAL A 12 13.10 -6.59 10.21
N LYS A 13 13.23 -7.83 10.71
CA LYS A 13 14.53 -8.41 11.01
C LYS A 13 15.42 -8.38 9.77
N ALA A 14 16.62 -7.84 9.90
CA ALA A 14 17.57 -7.69 8.82
C ALA A 14 17.83 -9.00 8.07
N GLU A 15 18.01 -10.10 8.81
CA GLU A 15 18.24 -11.43 8.24
C GLU A 15 17.11 -11.87 7.28
N LYS A 16 15.86 -11.57 7.63
CA LYS A 16 14.70 -11.90 6.78
C LYS A 16 14.62 -10.97 5.57
N ALA A 17 14.92 -9.69 5.74
CA ALA A 17 14.97 -8.75 4.63
C ALA A 17 16.07 -9.09 3.61
N GLN A 18 17.26 -9.45 4.10
CA GLN A 18 18.40 -9.85 3.26
C GLN A 18 18.11 -11.11 2.42
N ALA A 19 17.29 -12.04 2.91
CA ALA A 19 16.91 -13.22 2.13
C ALA A 19 16.08 -12.87 0.87
N CYS A 20 15.42 -11.71 0.85
CA CYS A 20 14.56 -11.25 -0.25
C CYS A 20 15.20 -10.13 -1.08
N ILE A 21 16.35 -9.62 -0.67
CA ILE A 21 17.06 -8.50 -1.31
C ILE A 21 18.29 -9.08 -2.03
N PRO A 22 18.49 -8.78 -3.32
CA PRO A 22 19.68 -9.21 -4.04
C PRO A 22 20.97 -8.73 -3.38
N LYS A 23 22.00 -9.58 -3.36
CA LYS A 23 23.25 -9.37 -2.60
C LYS A 23 24.05 -8.16 -3.06
N GLU A 24 23.82 -7.71 -4.29
CA GLU A 24 24.40 -6.49 -4.87
C GLU A 24 23.92 -5.20 -4.17
N PHE A 25 22.79 -5.24 -3.46
CA PHE A 25 22.25 -4.09 -2.74
C PHE A 25 22.64 -4.14 -1.26
N LYS A 26 23.17 -3.03 -0.75
CA LYS A 26 23.49 -2.89 0.67
C LYS A 26 22.21 -2.61 1.46
N LEU A 27 21.79 -3.54 2.31
CA LEU A 27 20.67 -3.30 3.23
C LEU A 27 21.00 -2.20 4.24
N VAL A 28 20.06 -1.28 4.44
CA VAL A 28 20.13 -0.23 5.45
C VAL A 28 19.47 -0.76 6.71
N GLN A 29 20.27 -0.98 7.74
CA GLN A 29 19.82 -1.60 8.98
C GLN A 29 20.43 -0.92 10.20
N ALA A 30 19.71 -0.95 11.32
CA ALA A 30 20.17 -0.55 12.63
C ALA A 30 19.72 -1.61 13.65
N PHE A 31 20.60 -2.01 14.57
CA PHE A 31 20.32 -2.99 15.63
C PHE A 31 19.75 -4.33 15.13
N GLY A 32 20.13 -4.77 13.93
CA GLY A 32 19.63 -6.01 13.34
C GLY A 32 18.22 -5.90 12.71
N TYR A 33 17.70 -4.69 12.53
CA TYR A 33 16.42 -4.42 11.89
C TYR A 33 16.55 -3.42 10.73
N THR A 34 15.65 -3.50 9.77
CA THR A 34 15.47 -2.52 8.70
C THR A 34 14.02 -2.03 8.68
N LEU A 35 13.78 -0.90 8.02
CA LEU A 35 12.45 -0.35 7.82
C LEU A 35 11.82 -0.98 6.58
N GLY A 36 10.84 -1.84 6.78
CA GLY A 36 10.01 -2.42 5.73
C GLY A 36 8.54 -2.04 5.95
N GLY A 37 7.64 -2.82 5.36
CA GLY A 37 6.21 -2.66 5.57
C GLY A 37 5.40 -2.92 4.31
N PHE A 38 4.29 -2.22 4.17
CA PHE A 38 3.47 -2.30 2.98
C PHE A 38 2.87 -0.95 2.60
N PHE A 39 2.56 -0.84 1.32
CA PHE A 39 1.96 0.32 0.70
C PHE A 39 0.74 -0.13 -0.10
N LEU A 40 -0.44 0.35 0.26
CA LEU A 40 -1.69 0.09 -0.45
C LEU A 40 -2.13 1.39 -1.14
N ALA A 41 -2.33 1.33 -2.46
CA ALA A 41 -2.77 2.46 -3.25
C ALA A 41 -4.01 2.12 -4.08
N SER A 42 -4.87 3.12 -4.26
CA SER A 42 -6.02 3.06 -5.18
C SER A 42 -5.82 4.11 -6.28
N TYR A 43 -5.70 3.66 -7.52
CA TYR A 43 -5.50 4.50 -8.70
C TYR A 43 -6.80 4.64 -9.48
N GLU A 44 -7.24 5.88 -9.73
CA GLU A 44 -8.36 6.15 -10.64
C GLU A 44 -7.91 6.67 -12.00
N ASP A 45 -6.70 7.20 -12.07
CA ASP A 45 -6.14 7.71 -13.31
C ASP A 45 -4.68 7.25 -13.37
N SER A 46 -4.40 6.35 -14.31
CA SER A 46 -3.04 5.85 -14.52
C SER A 46 -2.85 5.41 -15.98
N PRO A 47 -1.60 5.32 -16.46
CA PRO A 47 -1.31 4.79 -17.79
C PRO A 47 -1.83 3.36 -18.03
N ALA A 48 -2.07 2.60 -16.97
CA ALA A 48 -2.60 1.24 -17.01
C ALA A 48 -4.07 1.13 -16.58
N GLY A 49 -4.79 2.25 -16.48
CA GLY A 49 -6.20 2.32 -16.08
C GLY A 49 -6.42 2.41 -14.57
N VAL A 50 -7.65 2.11 -14.13
CA VAL A 50 -8.08 2.12 -12.72
C VAL A 50 -7.68 0.79 -12.08
N PHE A 51 -6.90 0.82 -10.99
CA PHE A 51 -6.52 -0.40 -10.28
C PHE A 51 -6.13 -0.16 -8.82
N ASP A 52 -6.15 -1.22 -8.02
CA ASP A 52 -5.61 -1.26 -6.67
C ASP A 52 -4.25 -1.95 -6.66
N GLU A 53 -3.32 -1.43 -5.86
CA GLU A 53 -1.96 -1.94 -5.74
C GLU A 53 -1.57 -2.14 -4.27
N LEU A 54 -1.04 -3.31 -3.94
CA LEU A 54 -0.39 -3.57 -2.66
C LEU A 54 1.08 -3.94 -2.89
N VAL A 55 1.98 -3.10 -2.40
CA VAL A 55 3.43 -3.32 -2.44
C VAL A 55 3.90 -3.79 -1.07
N VAL A 56 4.62 -4.91 -1.05
CA VAL A 56 5.29 -5.45 0.15
C VAL A 56 6.77 -5.06 0.12
N ILE A 57 7.18 -4.21 1.06
CA ILE A 57 8.52 -3.66 1.18
C ILE A 57 9.30 -4.46 2.22
N ALA A 58 10.36 -5.15 1.83
CA ALA A 58 11.18 -5.92 2.77
C ALA A 58 12.12 -5.04 3.60
N GLY A 59 12.60 -3.95 3.03
CA GLY A 59 13.59 -3.08 3.66
C GLY A 59 14.00 -1.91 2.79
N LEU A 60 14.83 -1.05 3.37
CA LEU A 60 15.52 0.02 2.65
C LEU A 60 16.88 -0.47 2.17
N VAL A 61 17.20 -0.20 0.92
CA VAL A 61 18.50 -0.51 0.31
C VAL A 61 19.24 0.77 -0.04
N TRP A 62 20.55 0.74 0.14
CA TRP A 62 21.44 1.80 -0.27
C TRP A 62 22.03 1.52 -1.64
N ASN A 63 21.82 2.45 -2.56
CA ASN A 63 22.45 2.47 -3.88
C ASN A 63 22.95 3.89 -4.12
N ARG A 64 24.27 4.09 -4.05
CA ARG A 64 24.86 5.44 -4.02
C ARG A 64 24.24 6.35 -5.09
N PRO A 65 23.79 7.58 -4.75
CA PRO A 65 23.78 8.24 -3.44
C PRO A 65 22.42 8.17 -2.70
N THR A 66 21.51 7.25 -3.05
CA THR A 66 20.11 7.26 -2.58
C THR A 66 19.73 6.03 -1.75
N LEU A 67 18.84 6.23 -0.77
CA LEU A 67 18.10 5.18 -0.07
C LEU A 67 16.81 4.88 -0.83
N CYS A 68 16.49 3.61 -1.07
CA CYS A 68 15.27 3.24 -1.77
C CYS A 68 14.56 2.06 -1.10
N ALA A 69 13.24 2.04 -1.19
CA ALA A 69 12.45 0.89 -0.76
C ALA A 69 12.65 -0.28 -1.74
N TRP A 70 12.86 -1.48 -1.21
CA TRP A 70 12.90 -2.70 -2.00
C TRP A 70 11.53 -3.41 -1.97
N ALA A 71 10.82 -3.36 -3.09
CA ALA A 71 9.55 -4.05 -3.28
C ALA A 71 9.80 -5.54 -3.59
N THR A 72 9.40 -6.42 -2.68
CA THR A 72 9.56 -7.88 -2.85
C THR A 72 8.39 -8.53 -3.58
N LYS A 73 7.19 -8.00 -3.37
CA LYS A 73 5.96 -8.44 -4.02
C LYS A 73 5.11 -7.22 -4.30
N VAL A 74 4.51 -7.20 -5.48
CA VAL A 74 3.51 -6.20 -5.84
C VAL A 74 2.25 -6.96 -6.26
N TYR A 75 1.11 -6.64 -5.67
CA TYR A 75 -0.17 -7.25 -6.00
C TYR A 75 -1.06 -6.21 -6.67
N VAL A 76 -1.70 -6.58 -7.77
CA VAL A 76 -2.60 -5.68 -8.52
C VAL A 76 -3.86 -6.41 -8.98
N ASN A 77 -4.97 -5.70 -9.11
CA ASN A 77 -6.25 -6.27 -9.55
C ASN A 77 -6.50 -6.22 -11.07
N SER A 78 -5.69 -5.49 -11.85
CA SER A 78 -5.78 -5.40 -13.31
C SER A 78 -4.66 -6.20 -14.00
N ASP A 79 -5.01 -6.88 -15.10
CA ASP A 79 -4.04 -7.60 -15.93
C ASP A 79 -3.13 -6.63 -16.68
N GLU A 80 -3.69 -5.52 -17.14
CA GLU A 80 -2.99 -4.42 -17.81
C GLU A 80 -1.94 -3.82 -16.87
N ALA A 81 -2.32 -3.52 -15.63
CA ALA A 81 -1.41 -3.03 -14.59
C ALA A 81 -0.33 -4.06 -14.24
N CYS A 82 -0.68 -5.34 -14.18
CA CYS A 82 0.30 -6.41 -13.92
C CYS A 82 1.31 -6.54 -15.05
N ASN A 83 0.85 -6.51 -16.30
CA ASN A 83 1.68 -6.61 -17.50
C ASN A 83 2.57 -5.38 -17.65
N HIS A 84 2.02 -4.18 -17.47
CA HIS A 84 2.75 -2.92 -17.49
C HIS A 84 3.83 -2.90 -16.41
N GLY A 85 3.48 -3.25 -15.17
CA GLY A 85 4.42 -3.31 -14.06
C GLY A 85 5.61 -4.24 -14.32
N ARG A 86 5.40 -5.39 -14.95
CA ARG A 86 6.48 -6.33 -15.32
C ARG A 86 7.31 -5.84 -16.50
N LYS A 87 6.66 -5.42 -17.59
CA LYS A 87 7.29 -5.14 -18.88
C LYS A 87 7.93 -3.76 -18.97
N GLU A 88 7.30 -2.75 -18.41
CA GLU A 88 7.77 -1.36 -18.52
C GLU A 88 8.54 -0.93 -17.27
N VAL A 89 8.13 -1.43 -16.10
CA VAL A 89 8.70 -1.02 -14.81
C VAL A 89 9.60 -2.10 -14.21
N GLY A 90 9.52 -3.37 -14.60
CA GLY A 90 10.33 -4.44 -14.00
C GLY A 90 9.98 -4.76 -12.54
N LEU A 91 8.73 -4.55 -12.14
CA LEU A 91 8.20 -4.89 -10.82
C LEU A 91 7.85 -6.38 -10.70
N PRO A 92 7.96 -6.97 -9.49
CA PRO A 92 7.50 -8.34 -9.22
C PRO A 92 5.96 -8.39 -9.07
N SER A 93 5.23 -7.83 -10.03
CA SER A 93 3.77 -7.70 -10.01
C SER A 93 3.09 -9.06 -10.16
N GLN A 94 2.03 -9.29 -9.39
CA GLN A 94 1.22 -10.51 -9.36
C GLN A 94 -0.26 -10.13 -9.31
N LYS A 95 -1.10 -10.87 -10.02
CA LYS A 95 -2.54 -10.64 -9.98
C LYS A 95 -3.11 -11.04 -8.62
N ALA A 96 -3.93 -10.18 -8.05
CA ALA A 96 -4.67 -10.44 -6.82
C ALA A 96 -6.05 -9.79 -6.87
N ARG A 97 -7.01 -10.39 -6.18
CA ARG A 97 -8.33 -9.83 -5.94
C ARG A 97 -8.28 -9.01 -4.65
N PHE A 98 -8.81 -7.79 -4.73
CA PHE A 98 -8.97 -6.89 -3.61
C PHE A 98 -10.45 -6.83 -3.24
N SER A 99 -10.76 -6.99 -1.96
CA SER A 99 -12.10 -6.79 -1.41
C SER A 99 -11.99 -5.75 -0.31
N LYS A 100 -12.55 -4.57 -0.53
CA LYS A 100 -12.61 -3.48 0.44
C LYS A 100 -13.98 -3.50 1.09
N THR A 101 -14.04 -3.86 2.36
CA THR A 101 -15.27 -3.80 3.16
C THR A 101 -15.18 -2.59 4.07
N ILE A 102 -16.13 -1.68 3.92
CA ILE A 102 -16.31 -0.52 4.79
C ILE A 102 -17.41 -0.89 5.78
N GLU A 103 -17.05 -1.18 7.02
CA GLU A 103 -18.04 -1.37 8.08
C GLU A 103 -18.38 -0.01 8.68
N ALA A 104 -19.54 0.52 8.28
CA ALA A 104 -20.11 1.72 8.89
C ALA A 104 -20.60 1.39 10.30
N ILE A 105 -20.05 2.06 11.32
CA ILE A 105 -20.54 1.92 12.69
C ILE A 105 -22.00 2.42 12.73
N GLN A 106 -22.97 1.52 12.95
CA GLN A 106 -24.36 1.90 13.19
C GLN A 106 -24.43 2.85 14.39
N ARG A 107 -24.84 4.11 14.17
CA ARG A 107 -25.18 5.02 15.26
C ARG A 107 -26.45 4.52 15.93
N GLN A 108 -26.37 4.19 17.22
CA GLN A 108 -27.56 4.19 18.08
C GLN A 108 -28.18 5.60 18.07
N PRO A 109 -29.50 5.75 17.88
CA PRO A 109 -30.16 7.05 17.82
C PRO A 109 -30.11 7.70 19.20
N ARG A 110 -29.25 8.70 19.40
CA ARG A 110 -29.32 9.58 20.57
C ARG A 110 -30.32 10.69 20.27
N GLY A 111 -31.31 10.80 21.15
CA GLY A 111 -32.48 11.65 21.01
C GLY A 111 -32.18 13.14 20.82
N ILE A 112 -33.07 13.75 20.05
CA ILE A 112 -33.53 15.14 20.02
C ILE A 112 -32.61 16.16 20.71
N MET A 113 -31.90 16.96 19.90
CA MET A 113 -31.84 18.41 20.10
C MET A 113 -31.61 19.14 18.77
N SER A 114 -32.44 20.16 18.56
CA SER A 114 -32.65 21.00 17.37
C SER A 114 -31.48 21.91 16.96
N GLY A 115 -31.36 22.19 15.65
CA GLY A 115 -31.01 23.53 15.17
C GLY A 115 -29.91 23.66 14.10
N PHE A 116 -30.34 24.03 12.89
CA PHE A 116 -29.64 24.84 11.87
C PHE A 116 -28.44 24.24 11.12
N SER A 117 -28.67 23.73 9.90
CA SER A 117 -28.32 24.37 8.61
C SER A 117 -28.19 23.31 7.51
N ASP A 118 -29.11 23.34 6.54
CA ASP A 118 -29.05 22.55 5.32
C ASP A 118 -28.24 23.26 4.22
N MET A 119 -27.71 22.42 3.30
CA MET A 119 -27.50 22.70 1.87
C MET A 119 -26.20 23.37 1.44
N ILE A 120 -25.17 22.56 1.13
CA ILE A 120 -24.52 22.55 -0.20
C ILE A 120 -24.16 21.09 -0.53
N GLY A 121 -24.76 20.56 -1.60
CA GLY A 121 -24.46 19.25 -2.14
C GLY A 121 -23.17 19.26 -2.96
N ILE A 122 -22.18 18.49 -2.51
CA ILE A 122 -21.08 17.96 -3.33
C ILE A 122 -20.94 16.50 -2.91
N ASN A 123 -21.36 15.59 -3.80
CA ASN A 123 -21.34 14.15 -3.60
C ASN A 123 -19.95 13.60 -3.93
N ASP A 124 -18.93 14.10 -3.24
CA ASP A 124 -17.60 13.52 -3.22
C ASP A 124 -17.63 12.41 -2.15
N MET A 125 -17.17 11.20 -2.47
CA MET A 125 -17.17 10.06 -1.54
C MET A 125 -16.15 10.30 -0.43
N PHE A 126 -16.44 11.22 0.48
CA PHE A 126 -15.66 11.42 1.70
C PHE A 126 -15.88 10.21 2.61
N PHE A 127 -14.84 9.39 2.77
CA PHE A 127 -14.80 8.34 3.78
C PHE A 127 -15.13 8.95 5.15
N ASN A 128 -16.16 8.43 5.82
CA ASN A 128 -16.48 8.90 7.16
C ASN A 128 -15.36 8.43 8.10
N PRO A 129 -14.79 9.30 8.96
CA PRO A 129 -13.70 8.93 9.87
C PRO A 129 -14.04 7.82 10.88
N LYS A 130 -15.31 7.40 10.94
CA LYS A 130 -15.81 6.33 11.81
C LYS A 130 -15.87 4.97 11.13
N ASP A 131 -15.59 4.89 9.85
CA ASP A 131 -15.74 3.66 9.10
C ASP A 131 -14.48 2.80 9.21
N HIS A 132 -14.67 1.52 9.53
CA HIS A 132 -13.58 0.56 9.54
C HIS A 132 -13.32 0.09 8.11
N MET A 133 -12.12 0.35 7.59
CA MET A 133 -11.68 -0.20 6.30
C MET A 133 -11.00 -1.54 6.55
N ASN A 134 -11.62 -2.61 6.03
CA ASN A 134 -11.00 -3.92 5.93
C ASN A 134 -10.65 -4.19 4.47
N VAL A 135 -9.38 -4.47 4.19
CA VAL A 135 -8.94 -4.82 2.84
C VAL A 135 -8.44 -6.26 2.84
N GLN A 136 -9.13 -7.13 2.13
CA GLN A 136 -8.70 -8.50 1.88
C GLN A 136 -8.06 -8.57 0.50
N VAL A 137 -6.79 -8.98 0.46
CA VAL A 137 -6.05 -9.25 -0.77
C VAL A 137 -5.87 -10.76 -0.91
N THR A 138 -6.41 -11.32 -1.98
CA THR A 138 -6.33 -12.75 -2.30
C THR A 138 -5.57 -12.92 -3.61
N LYS A 139 -4.41 -13.58 -3.60
CA LYS A 139 -3.66 -13.85 -4.83
C LYS A 139 -4.49 -14.69 -5.82
N VAL A 140 -4.55 -14.27 -7.08
CA VAL A 140 -5.20 -15.03 -8.16
C VAL A 140 -4.15 -15.98 -8.75
N LYS A 141 -4.42 -17.28 -8.72
CA LYS A 141 -3.50 -18.32 -9.21
C LYS A 141 -3.52 -18.38 -10.74
N CYS A 142 -2.35 -18.49 -11.38
CA CYS A 142 -2.23 -19.21 -12.64
C CYS A 142 -2.07 -20.69 -12.29
N LEU A 143 -2.61 -21.61 -13.10
CA LEU A 143 -2.54 -23.05 -12.84
C LEU A 143 -1.09 -23.47 -12.49
N ASP A 144 -0.97 -24.29 -11.44
CA ASP A 144 0.25 -24.89 -10.89
C ASP A 144 1.08 -24.03 -9.90
N GLN A 145 0.60 -23.96 -8.65
CA GLN A 145 1.33 -24.21 -7.37
C GLN A 145 0.60 -23.56 -6.18
N ALA A 146 0.50 -24.30 -5.07
CA ALA A 146 -0.50 -24.11 -4.02
C ALA A 146 -0.07 -23.20 -2.86
N ASP A 147 0.17 -21.91 -3.12
CA ASP A 147 0.37 -20.92 -2.04
C ASP A 147 -0.64 -19.77 -2.15
N SER A 148 -1.82 -19.93 -1.55
CA SER A 148 -2.77 -18.82 -1.39
C SER A 148 -2.40 -18.05 -0.14
N CYS A 149 -1.81 -16.86 -0.30
CA CYS A 149 -1.70 -15.90 0.80
C CYS A 149 -2.93 -14.99 0.79
N ASN A 150 -3.69 -15.02 1.88
CA ASN A 150 -4.70 -14.01 2.17
C ASN A 150 -4.06 -12.97 3.08
N ILE A 151 -4.06 -11.71 2.65
CA ILE A 151 -3.66 -10.59 3.50
C ILE A 151 -4.95 -9.86 3.84
N SER A 152 -5.45 -10.02 5.07
CA SER A 152 -6.48 -9.14 5.60
C SER A 152 -5.81 -7.99 6.35
N LEU A 153 -6.19 -6.78 6.00
CA LEU A 153 -5.72 -5.55 6.62
C LEU A 153 -6.92 -4.94 7.34
N THR A 154 -6.96 -5.11 8.66
CA THR A 154 -8.02 -4.54 9.51
C THR A 154 -7.51 -3.31 10.22
N SER A 155 -8.08 -2.14 9.92
CA SER A 155 -7.89 -0.92 10.72
C SER A 155 -8.97 -0.85 11.81
N ALA A 156 -8.59 -0.47 13.03
CA ALA A 156 -9.55 -0.10 14.07
C ALA A 156 -9.68 1.44 14.14
N ALA A 157 -10.85 1.94 14.53
CA ALA A 157 -11.14 3.37 14.51
C ALA A 157 -10.29 4.09 15.57
N VAL A 158 -9.38 4.97 15.15
CA VAL A 158 -8.81 6.00 16.02
C VAL A 158 -9.90 7.06 16.21
N PRO A 159 -10.18 7.54 17.44
CA PRO A 159 -11.02 8.72 17.62
C PRO A 159 -10.39 9.85 16.81
N ALA A 160 -11.08 10.32 15.78
CA ALA A 160 -10.55 11.33 14.88
C ALA A 160 -10.11 12.55 15.69
N LEU A 161 -8.83 12.92 15.60
CA LEU A 161 -8.55 14.34 15.45
C LEU A 161 -9.17 14.70 14.10
N SER A 162 -10.15 15.60 14.08
CA SER A 162 -10.81 16.15 12.88
C SER A 162 -9.86 16.89 11.92
N TRP A 163 -8.56 16.81 12.19
CA TRP A 163 -7.50 17.48 11.47
C TRP A 163 -6.86 16.49 10.49
N MET A 164 -7.16 16.65 9.20
CA MET A 164 -6.28 16.12 8.14
C MET A 164 -4.92 16.79 8.37
N GLY A 165 -3.91 16.00 8.71
CA GLY A 165 -2.58 16.44 9.13
C GLY A 165 -1.86 17.35 8.12
N PRO A 166 -0.58 17.66 8.38
CA PRO A 166 0.14 18.60 7.54
C PRO A 166 0.14 18.14 6.08
N ALA A 167 0.09 19.11 5.17
CA ALA A 167 0.43 18.85 3.78
C ALA A 167 1.92 18.52 3.72
N ILE A 168 2.25 17.39 3.12
CA ILE A 168 3.63 16.96 2.88
C ILE A 168 3.88 16.90 1.39
N LYS A 169 5.13 17.19 1.03
CA LYS A 169 5.68 16.93 -0.28
C LYS A 169 6.88 16.02 -0.10
N MET A 170 6.83 14.82 -0.66
CA MET A 170 7.88 13.83 -0.53
C MET A 170 8.28 13.27 -1.89
N SER A 171 9.56 12.90 -2.01
CA SER A 171 10.10 12.15 -3.13
C SER A 171 10.43 10.76 -2.63
N LEU A 172 9.81 9.74 -3.20
CA LEU A 172 10.03 8.34 -2.88
C LEU A 172 10.87 7.69 -3.99
N PRO A 173 12.20 7.76 -3.90
CA PRO A 173 13.07 7.08 -4.85
C PRO A 173 12.91 5.56 -4.69
N SER A 174 12.74 4.88 -5.81
CA SER A 174 12.42 3.46 -5.90
C SER A 174 13.28 2.78 -6.97
N PHE A 175 13.51 1.48 -6.78
CA PHE A 175 14.23 0.64 -7.73
C PHE A 175 13.38 -0.56 -8.16
N SER A 176 13.60 -0.97 -9.39
CA SER A 176 12.96 -2.15 -10.00
C SER A 176 13.87 -2.69 -11.12
N GLY A 177 13.45 -3.77 -11.77
CA GLY A 177 14.30 -4.48 -12.75
C GLY A 177 15.05 -5.65 -12.12
N GLY A 178 16.07 -6.16 -12.81
CA GLY A 178 16.64 -7.48 -12.49
C GLY A 178 15.63 -8.61 -12.73
N THR A 179 14.73 -8.42 -13.70
CA THR A 179 13.68 -9.38 -14.08
C THR A 179 13.91 -9.86 -15.51
N VAL A 180 13.19 -10.91 -15.93
CA VAL A 180 13.26 -11.44 -17.31
C VAL A 180 12.92 -10.37 -18.35
N TYR A 181 11.96 -9.50 -18.06
CA TYR A 181 11.54 -8.44 -18.98
C TYR A 181 12.42 -7.19 -18.91
N ASN A 182 12.97 -6.90 -17.73
CA ASN A 182 13.84 -5.74 -17.49
C ASN A 182 15.09 -6.21 -16.75
N PRO A 183 16.14 -6.65 -17.46
CA PRO A 183 17.35 -7.18 -16.84
C PRO A 183 18.18 -6.09 -16.15
N ASN A 184 18.09 -4.85 -16.64
CA ASN A 184 18.78 -3.70 -16.06
C ASN A 184 18.04 -3.15 -14.83
N LEU A 185 18.79 -2.53 -13.92
CA LEU A 185 18.22 -1.81 -12.78
C LEU A 185 17.59 -0.49 -13.24
N LEU A 186 16.28 -0.37 -13.06
CA LEU A 186 15.53 0.86 -13.30
C LEU A 186 15.50 1.69 -12.02
N LYS A 187 15.72 3.00 -12.17
CA LYS A 187 15.69 3.99 -11.08
C LYS A 187 14.66 5.05 -11.39
N TYR A 188 13.74 5.27 -10.47
CA TYR A 188 12.69 6.27 -10.61
C TYR A 188 12.34 6.86 -9.24
N SER A 189 11.56 7.93 -9.23
CA SER A 189 11.09 8.52 -7.98
C SER A 189 9.64 8.94 -8.13
N CYS A 190 8.81 8.54 -7.18
CA CYS A 190 7.46 9.03 -7.07
C CYS A 190 7.47 10.36 -6.29
N LYS A 191 6.96 11.45 -6.89
CA LYS A 191 6.74 12.71 -6.18
C LYS A 191 5.30 12.71 -5.68
N ILE A 192 5.13 12.79 -4.36
CA ILE A 192 3.83 12.77 -3.71
C ILE A 192 3.62 14.10 -3.02
N GLU A 193 2.46 14.69 -3.24
CA GLU A 193 1.99 15.89 -2.56
C GLU A 193 0.60 15.57 -2.02
N CYS A 194 0.49 15.43 -0.69
CA CYS A 194 -0.75 15.01 -0.04
C CYS A 194 -0.81 15.49 1.41
N ARG A 195 -1.99 15.40 2.04
CA ARG A 195 -2.12 15.53 3.50
C ARG A 195 -2.00 14.17 4.15
N VAL A 196 -1.23 14.09 5.23
CA VAL A 196 -1.07 12.83 5.99
C VAL A 196 -2.04 12.75 7.15
N GLN A 197 -2.55 11.57 7.41
CA GLN A 197 -3.33 11.27 8.59
C GLN A 197 -2.78 10.02 9.26
N ALA A 198 -2.61 10.07 10.58
CA ALA A 198 -2.27 8.87 11.35
C ALA A 198 -3.47 7.93 11.37
N VAL A 199 -3.22 6.66 11.01
CA VAL A 199 -4.21 5.58 11.04
C VAL A 199 -3.80 4.55 12.09
N GLN A 200 -4.76 3.77 12.59
CA GLN A 200 -4.44 2.69 13.52
C GLN A 200 -3.60 1.63 12.80
N LEU A 201 -2.69 0.99 13.55
CA LEU A 201 -1.88 -0.11 13.06
C LEU A 201 -2.78 -1.23 12.51
N MET A 202 -2.66 -1.56 11.23
CA MET A 202 -3.37 -2.69 10.66
C MET A 202 -2.68 -4.00 11.04
N LYS A 203 -3.48 -4.99 11.41
CA LYS A 203 -2.96 -6.35 11.60
C LYS A 203 -2.93 -7.04 10.25
N VAL A 204 -1.79 -7.64 9.91
CA VAL A 204 -1.66 -8.55 8.77
C VAL A 204 -1.95 -9.96 9.28
N LEU A 205 -3.08 -10.53 8.89
CA LEU A 205 -3.37 -11.94 9.12
C LEU A 205 -3.02 -12.69 7.84
N SER A 206 -2.02 -13.55 7.92
CA SER A 206 -1.74 -14.53 6.86
C SER A 206 -2.46 -15.81 7.22
N VAL A 207 -3.48 -16.18 6.44
CA VAL A 207 -4.05 -17.53 6.52
C VAL A 207 -3.18 -18.41 5.62
N MET A 208 -2.21 -19.12 6.22
CA MET A 208 -1.54 -20.22 5.54
C MET A 208 -2.35 -21.50 5.81
N PRO A 209 -2.75 -22.26 4.78
CA PRO A 209 -3.28 -23.61 4.97
C PRO A 209 -2.20 -24.56 5.50
#